data_AF-A0A7D9L5F1-F1
#
_entry.id   AF-A0A7D9L5F1-F1
#
_cell.length_a   1.000
_cell.length_b   1.000
_cell.length_c   1.000
_cell.angle_alpha   90.00
_cell.angle_beta   90.00
_cell.angle_gamma   90.00
#
_symmetry.space_group_name_H-M   'P 1'
#
loop_
_entity.id
_entity.type
_entity.pdbx_description
1 polymer ?
#
loop_
_entity_poly.entity_id
_entity_poly.type
_entity_poly.pdbx_seq_one_letter_code
_entity_poly.pdbx_strand_id
1 'polypeptide(L)'
;MAASEAAGSRFARVDEEEINRIIEDAIPESTKRQTSWSIAIFREANRQSEAKASSKKLPKLSITKFDEKYENWLPFWNKFKPEIDSTDLSPVTQFAYLKELVEPRIRADIDGLPLTTEGYSRAKAILSGEYGKTSEIVNAYAQNILELPVVKDANPNEVDKFYKTLLYNVQSLKTLGKLERVNGMTRSVIDKLPGIKSDIVRGHREGWKDWGLAQLVKEMKVWRDINNPCNEES
;
A
#
# COMPACT_ATOMS: atom_id res chain seq x y z
N MET A 1 -19.43 7.60 63.26
CA MET A 1 -19.86 8.52 62.17
C MET A 1 -18.61 9.25 61.71
N ALA A 2 -18.14 9.25 60.47
CA ALA A 2 -18.50 8.67 59.16
C ALA A 2 -17.15 8.44 58.43
N ALA A 3 -16.83 7.26 57.91
CA ALA A 3 -17.15 6.74 56.57
C ALA A 3 -16.67 7.65 55.41
N SER A 4 -15.61 7.19 54.72
CA SER A 4 -15.30 7.50 53.31
C SER A 4 -14.35 6.42 52.73
N GLU A 5 -14.91 5.27 52.37
CA GLU A 5 -14.51 4.47 51.18
C GLU A 5 -14.89 5.27 49.92
N ALA A 6 -14.42 5.11 48.68
CA ALA A 6 -13.66 4.14 47.89
C ALA A 6 -13.06 4.96 46.70
N ALA A 7 -12.28 4.49 45.73
CA ALA A 7 -11.96 3.18 45.22
C ALA A 7 -10.63 3.33 44.45
N GLY A 8 -9.56 2.68 44.93
CA GLY A 8 -8.35 2.48 44.16
C GLY A 8 -8.46 1.16 43.42
N SER A 9 -8.80 1.22 42.13
CA SER A 9 -8.86 0.07 41.22
C SER A 9 -7.57 -0.74 41.29
N ARG A 10 -7.63 -1.93 41.90
CA ARG A 10 -6.52 -2.87 42.01
C ARG A 10 -6.38 -3.67 40.71
N PHE A 11 -6.10 -2.99 39.60
CA PHE A 11 -5.44 -3.66 38.49
C PHE A 11 -3.98 -3.78 38.87
N ALA A 12 -3.57 -4.98 39.28
CA ALA A 12 -2.18 -5.33 39.34
C ALA A 12 -1.54 -4.91 38.01
N ARG A 13 -0.43 -4.16 38.08
CA ARG A 13 0.45 -3.99 36.94
C ARG A 13 0.84 -5.41 36.53
N VAL A 14 0.31 -5.88 35.41
CA VAL A 14 0.81 -7.11 34.81
C VAL A 14 2.24 -6.80 34.44
N ASP A 15 3.17 -7.52 35.06
CA ASP A 15 4.59 -7.35 34.84
C ASP A 15 4.87 -7.67 33.36
N GLU A 16 5.65 -6.82 32.70
CA GLU A 16 6.02 -7.02 31.29
C GLU A 16 6.78 -8.35 31.11
N GLU A 17 7.48 -8.82 32.16
CA GLU A 17 8.05 -10.16 32.21
C GLU A 17 6.99 -11.26 32.31
N GLU A 18 5.87 -11.04 32.99
CA GLU A 18 4.79 -12.02 33.09
C GLU A 18 4.05 -12.15 31.75
N ILE A 19 3.85 -11.04 31.03
CA ILE A 19 3.35 -11.04 29.65
C ILE A 19 4.31 -11.78 28.72
N ASN A 20 5.62 -11.51 28.82
CA ASN A 20 6.62 -12.19 28.01
C ASN A 20 6.72 -13.69 28.31
N ARG A 21 6.62 -14.11 29.59
CA ARG A 21 6.57 -15.52 29.98
C ARG A 21 5.31 -16.21 29.45
N ILE A 22 4.15 -15.56 29.53
CA ILE A 22 2.88 -16.09 28.99
C ILE A 22 2.98 -16.25 27.46
N ILE A 23 3.60 -15.31 26.76
CA ILE A 23 3.85 -15.41 25.31
C ILE A 23 4.85 -16.54 25.00
N GLU A 24 5.90 -16.71 25.80
CA GLU A 24 6.91 -17.76 25.63
C GLU A 24 6.38 -19.17 25.92
N ASP A 25 5.44 -19.33 26.85
CA ASP A 25 4.75 -20.58 27.17
C ASP A 25 3.60 -20.88 26.18
N ALA A 26 2.99 -19.85 25.59
CA ALA A 26 1.89 -20.00 24.64
C ALA A 26 2.34 -20.41 23.22
N ILE A 27 3.64 -20.33 22.90
CA ILE A 27 4.18 -20.70 21.59
C ILE A 27 4.86 -22.07 21.69
N PRO A 28 4.34 -23.11 21.01
CA PRO A 28 4.93 -24.45 21.05
C PRO A 28 6.42 -24.44 20.63
N GLU A 29 7.26 -25.19 21.34
CA GLU A 29 8.71 -25.31 21.10
C GLU A 29 9.07 -25.69 19.64
N SER A 30 8.15 -26.39 18.96
CA SER A 30 8.22 -26.70 17.51
C SER A 30 8.24 -25.44 16.64
N THR A 31 7.52 -24.40 17.03
CA THR A 31 7.42 -23.12 16.31
C THR A 31 8.65 -22.25 16.58
N LYS A 32 9.23 -22.29 17.80
CA LYS A 32 10.46 -21.54 18.15
C LYS A 32 11.66 -21.95 17.28
N ARG A 33 11.84 -23.26 17.07
CA ARG A 33 12.88 -23.79 16.16
C ARG A 33 12.63 -23.42 14.72
N GLN A 34 11.38 -23.44 14.29
CA GLN A 34 10.99 -23.09 12.93
C GLN A 34 11.21 -21.59 12.64
N THR A 35 10.92 -20.71 13.60
CA THR A 35 11.19 -19.26 13.51
C THR A 35 12.69 -18.96 13.55
N SER A 36 13.44 -19.58 14.47
CA SER A 36 14.90 -19.41 14.57
C SER A 36 15.62 -19.93 13.31
N TRP A 37 15.20 -21.08 12.78
CA TRP A 37 15.71 -21.62 11.52
C TRP A 37 15.34 -20.73 10.33
N SER A 38 14.12 -20.19 10.28
CA SER A 38 13.70 -19.22 9.25
C SER A 38 14.58 -17.96 9.25
N ILE A 39 14.92 -17.44 10.44
CA ILE A 39 15.83 -16.30 10.60
C ILE A 39 17.25 -16.66 10.14
N ALA A 40 17.74 -17.86 10.46
CA ALA A 40 19.05 -18.32 10.03
C ALA A 40 19.14 -18.47 8.50
N ILE A 41 18.11 -19.07 7.87
CA ILE A 41 17.98 -19.19 6.42
C ILE A 41 17.92 -17.82 5.76
N PHE A 42 17.16 -16.87 6.32
CA PHE A 42 17.08 -15.50 5.82
C PHE A 42 18.45 -14.80 5.82
N ARG A 43 19.20 -14.92 6.92
CA ARG A 43 20.56 -14.34 7.02
C ARG A 43 21.53 -14.95 6.00
N GLU A 44 21.46 -16.26 5.80
CA GLU A 44 22.34 -16.96 4.87
C GLU A 44 22.04 -16.58 3.43
N ALA A 45 20.75 -16.51 3.07
CA ALA A 45 20.32 -16.10 1.75
C ALA A 45 20.69 -14.64 1.44
N ASN A 46 20.59 -13.75 2.43
CA ASN A 46 20.99 -12.36 2.25
C ASN A 46 22.49 -12.27 1.92
N ARG A 47 23.31 -13.07 2.61
CA ARG A 47 24.75 -13.20 2.35
C ARG A 47 25.05 -13.70 0.94
N GLN A 48 24.32 -14.71 0.45
CA GLN A 48 24.47 -15.22 -0.92
C GLN A 48 24.05 -14.19 -1.98
N SER A 49 23.00 -13.41 -1.69
CA SER A 49 22.53 -12.33 -2.55
C SER A 49 23.50 -11.13 -2.63
N GLU A 50 24.35 -10.96 -1.61
CA GLU A 50 25.42 -9.95 -1.56
C GLU A 50 26.67 -10.44 -2.30
N ALA A 51 27.00 -11.73 -2.21
CA ALA A 51 28.18 -12.33 -2.84
C ALA A 51 28.10 -12.46 -4.37
N LYS A 52 26.91 -12.75 -4.94
CA LYS A 52 26.72 -12.91 -6.41
C LYS A 52 26.81 -11.61 -7.22
N ALA A 53 27.03 -10.52 -6.52
CA ALA A 53 26.65 -9.23 -7.00
C ALA A 53 27.98 -8.52 -7.38
N SER A 54 28.61 -8.98 -8.47
CA SER A 54 29.87 -8.47 -9.04
C SER A 54 29.66 -8.13 -10.52
N SER A 55 29.02 -7.00 -10.79
CA SER A 55 28.93 -6.38 -12.11
C SER A 55 28.26 -5.01 -11.94
N LYS A 56 28.95 -3.93 -12.36
CA LYS A 56 28.55 -2.50 -12.31
C LYS A 56 27.12 -2.25 -11.79
N LYS A 57 26.97 -2.11 -10.47
CA LYS A 57 25.63 -2.13 -9.85
C LYS A 57 25.06 -0.76 -9.60
N LEU A 58 23.86 -0.56 -10.13
CA LEU A 58 22.87 0.33 -9.54
C LEU A 58 22.64 -0.06 -8.06
N PRO A 59 22.33 0.89 -7.16
CA PRO A 59 21.96 0.58 -5.78
C PRO A 59 20.90 -0.53 -5.76
N LYS A 60 21.10 -1.54 -4.91
CA LYS A 60 20.12 -2.64 -4.78
C LYS A 60 18.82 -2.03 -4.27
N LEU A 61 17.77 -2.10 -5.08
CA LEU A 61 16.45 -1.62 -4.69
C LEU A 61 15.97 -2.47 -3.52
N SER A 62 15.48 -1.84 -2.47
CA SER A 62 14.81 -2.55 -1.39
C SER A 62 13.33 -2.74 -1.75
N ILE A 63 12.85 -3.97 -1.57
CA ILE A 63 11.42 -4.27 -1.67
C ILE A 63 10.76 -3.70 -0.43
N THR A 64 9.85 -2.75 -0.62
CA THR A 64 9.00 -2.25 0.45
C THR A 64 8.06 -3.37 0.90
N LYS A 65 7.87 -3.52 2.21
CA LYS A 65 6.93 -4.52 2.74
C LYS A 65 5.52 -4.25 2.23
N PHE A 66 4.79 -5.30 1.94
CA PHE A 66 3.39 -5.19 1.56
C PHE A 66 2.55 -4.85 2.79
N ASP A 67 1.79 -3.75 2.70
CA ASP A 67 1.09 -3.08 3.79
C ASP A 67 -0.43 -3.33 3.79
N GLU A 68 -0.88 -4.45 3.19
CA GLU A 68 -2.29 -4.88 3.11
C GLU A 68 -3.15 -4.04 2.13
N LYS A 69 -2.67 -2.88 1.69
CA LYS A 69 -3.41 -1.99 0.80
C LYS A 69 -3.46 -2.53 -0.62
N TYR A 70 -4.66 -2.67 -1.18
CA TYR A 70 -4.85 -3.21 -2.52
C TYR A 70 -4.15 -2.38 -3.62
N GLU A 71 -4.12 -1.06 -3.49
CA GLU A 71 -3.40 -0.17 -4.43
C GLU A 71 -1.88 -0.40 -4.44
N ASN A 72 -1.33 -1.00 -3.37
CA ASN A 72 0.09 -1.30 -3.22
C ASN A 72 0.44 -2.74 -3.62
N TRP A 73 -0.56 -3.60 -3.87
CA TRP A 73 -0.33 -5.00 -4.24
C TRP A 73 0.47 -5.14 -5.53
N LEU A 74 0.07 -4.44 -6.60
CA LEU A 74 0.76 -4.55 -7.90
C LEU A 74 2.19 -4.01 -7.85
N PRO A 75 2.48 -2.83 -7.26
CA PRO A 75 3.85 -2.37 -7.03
C PRO A 75 4.70 -3.38 -6.24
N PHE A 76 4.14 -3.96 -5.17
CA PHE A 76 4.82 -4.98 -4.38
C PHE A 76 5.12 -6.23 -5.21
N TRP A 77 4.10 -6.81 -5.82
CA TRP A 77 4.21 -8.08 -6.54
C TRP A 77 5.13 -7.98 -7.76
N ASN A 78 5.11 -6.84 -8.46
CA ASN A 78 5.97 -6.58 -9.62
C ASN A 78 7.44 -6.38 -9.25
N LYS A 79 7.75 -6.00 -8.00
CA LYS A 79 9.13 -6.01 -7.47
C LYS A 79 9.52 -7.38 -6.93
N PHE A 80 8.64 -7.99 -6.15
CA PHE A 80 8.86 -9.31 -5.55
C PHE A 80 9.17 -10.39 -6.60
N LYS A 81 8.44 -10.40 -7.72
CA LYS A 81 8.62 -11.39 -8.78
C LYS A 81 10.04 -11.46 -9.34
N PRO A 82 10.60 -10.39 -9.93
CA PRO A 82 11.95 -10.44 -10.50
C PRO A 82 13.04 -10.51 -9.41
N GLU A 83 12.83 -9.89 -8.25
CA GLU A 83 13.87 -9.78 -7.23
C GLU A 83 13.97 -11.01 -6.32
N ILE A 84 12.90 -11.80 -6.18
CA ILE A 84 12.85 -12.98 -5.30
C ILE A 84 12.31 -14.20 -6.06
N ASP A 85 11.07 -14.15 -6.56
CA ASP A 85 10.37 -15.33 -7.11
C ASP A 85 11.04 -15.94 -8.34
N SER A 86 11.69 -15.11 -9.16
CA SER A 86 12.35 -15.50 -10.43
C SER A 86 13.85 -15.70 -10.28
N THR A 87 14.39 -15.62 -9.07
CA THR A 87 15.81 -15.85 -8.79
C THR A 87 16.12 -17.35 -8.72
N ASP A 88 17.41 -17.68 -8.67
CA ASP A 88 17.90 -19.05 -8.49
C ASP A 88 17.93 -19.50 -7.02
N LEU A 89 17.28 -18.76 -6.13
CA LEU A 89 17.12 -19.12 -4.72
C LEU A 89 16.23 -20.35 -4.59
N SER A 90 16.47 -21.16 -3.55
CA SER A 90 15.60 -22.29 -3.26
C SER A 90 14.18 -21.83 -2.90
N PRO A 91 13.11 -22.58 -3.22
CA PRO A 91 11.75 -22.23 -2.82
C PRO A 91 11.57 -22.00 -1.32
N VAL A 92 12.31 -22.75 -0.51
CA VAL A 92 12.34 -22.61 0.96
C VAL A 92 12.89 -21.23 1.36
N THR A 93 13.97 -20.82 0.71
CA THR A 93 14.59 -19.50 0.89
C THR A 93 13.67 -18.38 0.41
N GLN A 94 13.07 -18.52 -0.77
CA GLN A 94 12.12 -17.55 -1.31
C GLN A 94 10.90 -17.39 -0.39
N PHE A 95 10.44 -18.47 0.23
CA PHE A 95 9.35 -18.41 1.19
C PHE A 95 9.76 -17.64 2.45
N ALA A 96 10.96 -17.88 3.00
CA ALA A 96 11.45 -17.11 4.13
C ALA A 96 11.50 -15.60 3.84
N TYR A 97 11.93 -15.21 2.63
CA TYR A 97 11.87 -13.82 2.17
C TYR A 97 10.44 -13.29 2.08
N LEU A 98 9.52 -14.05 1.47
CA LEU A 98 8.12 -13.64 1.35
C LEU A 98 7.52 -13.31 2.72
N LYS A 99 7.79 -14.13 3.75
CA LYS A 99 7.31 -13.87 5.11
C LYS A 99 7.86 -12.56 5.67
N GLU A 100 9.12 -12.22 5.41
CA GLU A 100 9.71 -10.94 5.85
C GLU A 100 9.27 -9.72 5.07
N LEU A 101 8.83 -9.91 3.83
CA LEU A 101 8.39 -8.85 2.92
C LEU A 101 6.88 -8.55 3.01
N VAL A 102 6.17 -9.18 3.93
CA VAL A 102 4.78 -8.84 4.27
C VAL A 102 4.69 -8.37 5.72
N GLU A 103 3.76 -7.46 5.99
CA GLU A 103 3.47 -7.01 7.36
C GLU A 103 3.01 -8.19 8.25
N PRO A 104 3.26 -8.16 9.57
CA PRO A 104 2.94 -9.26 10.49
C PRO A 104 1.49 -9.75 10.41
N ARG A 105 0.55 -8.84 10.16
CA ARG A 105 -0.88 -9.17 10.06
C ARG A 105 -1.19 -10.06 8.87
N ILE A 106 -0.51 -9.84 7.74
CA ILE A 106 -0.63 -10.62 6.50
C ILE A 106 0.18 -11.91 6.61
N ARG A 107 1.33 -11.84 7.31
CA ARG A 107 2.18 -12.99 7.60
C ARG A 107 1.42 -14.08 8.36
N ALA A 108 0.52 -13.69 9.27
CA ALA A 108 -0.30 -14.61 10.05
C ALA A 108 -1.12 -15.57 9.15
N ASP A 109 -1.55 -15.13 7.96
CA ASP A 109 -2.32 -15.96 7.01
C ASP A 109 -1.50 -17.11 6.40
N ILE A 110 -0.17 -16.98 6.43
CA ILE A 110 0.77 -17.94 5.82
C ILE A 110 1.72 -18.57 6.85
N ASP A 111 1.67 -18.14 8.12
CA ASP A 111 2.58 -18.60 9.17
C ASP A 111 2.38 -20.07 9.52
N GLY A 112 1.16 -20.58 9.39
CA GLY A 112 0.83 -22.00 9.60
C GLY A 112 1.36 -22.94 8.51
N LEU A 113 1.90 -22.41 7.40
CA LEU A 113 2.43 -23.23 6.31
C LEU A 113 3.87 -23.67 6.61
N PRO A 114 4.21 -24.95 6.37
CA PRO A 114 5.57 -25.45 6.58
C PRO A 114 6.53 -24.82 5.56
N LEU A 115 7.77 -24.53 5.99
CA LEU A 115 8.80 -23.90 5.15
C LEU A 115 9.35 -24.90 4.11
N THR A 116 8.54 -25.16 3.09
CA THR A 116 8.73 -26.18 2.04
C THR A 116 8.35 -25.60 0.69
N THR A 117 8.71 -26.27 -0.41
CA THR A 117 8.32 -25.87 -1.77
C THR A 117 6.79 -25.81 -1.94
N GLU A 118 6.07 -26.77 -1.35
CA GLU A 118 4.61 -26.79 -1.38
C GLU A 118 4.02 -25.64 -0.54
N GLY A 119 4.56 -25.42 0.67
CA GLY A 119 4.18 -24.30 1.52
C GLY A 119 4.39 -22.94 0.84
N TYR A 120 5.49 -22.75 0.12
CA TYR A 120 5.72 -21.54 -0.66
C TYR A 120 4.68 -21.33 -1.76
N SER A 121 4.40 -22.40 -2.52
CA SER A 121 3.42 -22.36 -3.60
C SER A 121 2.03 -22.02 -3.06
N ARG A 122 1.66 -22.61 -1.91
CA ARG A 122 0.41 -22.32 -1.21
C ARG A 122 0.35 -20.88 -0.69
N ALA A 123 1.44 -20.38 -0.10
CA ALA A 123 1.53 -19.00 0.39
C ALA A 123 1.32 -17.99 -0.74
N LYS A 124 1.97 -18.18 -1.91
CA LYS A 124 1.76 -17.33 -3.09
C LYS A 124 0.30 -17.36 -3.56
N ALA A 125 -0.32 -18.54 -3.56
CA ALA A 125 -1.72 -18.70 -3.94
C ALA A 125 -2.68 -18.00 -2.97
N ILE A 126 -2.44 -18.08 -1.66
CA ILE A 126 -3.23 -17.37 -0.64
C ILE A 126 -3.12 -15.86 -0.85
N LEU A 127 -1.89 -15.33 -0.88
CA LEU A 127 -1.69 -13.87 -1.00
C LEU A 127 -2.21 -13.31 -2.33
N SER A 128 -1.93 -14.00 -3.45
CA SER A 128 -2.45 -13.58 -4.76
C SER A 128 -3.96 -13.74 -4.85
N GLY A 129 -4.50 -14.78 -4.21
CA GLY A 129 -5.93 -15.03 -4.13
C GLY A 129 -6.65 -13.94 -3.35
N GLU A 130 -6.06 -13.45 -2.27
CA GLU A 130 -6.68 -12.43 -1.41
C GLU A 130 -6.46 -11.01 -1.91
N TYR A 131 -5.21 -10.63 -2.21
CA TYR A 131 -4.82 -9.25 -2.54
C TYR A 131 -4.67 -8.99 -4.04
N GLY A 132 -4.53 -10.04 -4.85
CA GLY A 132 -4.38 -9.94 -6.30
C GLY A 132 -5.67 -9.79 -7.08
N LYS A 133 -6.82 -9.67 -6.40
CA LYS A 133 -8.14 -9.49 -7.01
C LYS A 133 -8.19 -8.14 -7.73
N THR A 134 -8.25 -8.16 -9.06
CA THR A 134 -8.32 -6.92 -9.87
C THR A 134 -9.54 -6.06 -9.52
N SER A 135 -10.66 -6.65 -9.08
CA SER A 135 -11.82 -5.91 -8.62
C SER A 135 -11.52 -5.06 -7.39
N GLU A 136 -10.84 -5.61 -6.40
CA GLU A 136 -10.49 -4.92 -5.15
C GLU A 136 -9.46 -3.82 -5.40
N ILE A 137 -8.45 -4.08 -6.24
CA ILE A 137 -7.45 -3.07 -6.64
C ILE A 137 -8.12 -1.89 -7.34
N VAL A 138 -9.03 -2.16 -8.28
CA VAL A 138 -9.80 -1.10 -8.96
C VAL A 138 -10.69 -0.36 -7.96
N ASN A 139 -11.33 -1.07 -7.03
CA ASN A 139 -12.17 -0.47 -6.01
C ASN A 139 -11.35 0.44 -5.08
N ALA A 140 -10.14 0.06 -4.66
CA ALA A 140 -9.28 0.90 -3.83
C ALA A 140 -8.94 2.24 -4.50
N TYR A 141 -8.52 2.22 -5.77
CA TYR A 141 -8.32 3.47 -6.53
C TYR A 141 -9.61 4.28 -6.69
N ALA A 142 -10.76 3.63 -6.83
CA ALA A 142 -12.06 4.29 -6.91
C ALA A 142 -12.45 4.96 -5.57
N GLN A 143 -12.25 4.27 -4.44
CA GLN A 143 -12.49 4.82 -3.10
C GLN A 143 -11.59 6.03 -2.85
N ASN A 144 -10.31 5.96 -3.19
CA ASN A 144 -9.40 7.11 -3.08
C ASN A 144 -9.92 8.36 -3.84
N ILE A 145 -10.57 8.17 -4.99
CA ILE A 145 -11.19 9.28 -5.76
C ILE A 145 -12.47 9.77 -5.05
N LEU A 146 -13.29 8.85 -4.56
CA LEU A 146 -14.53 9.16 -3.82
C LEU A 146 -14.27 9.81 -2.45
N GLU A 147 -13.11 9.61 -1.86
CA GLU A 147 -12.70 10.18 -0.57
C GLU A 147 -11.95 11.51 -0.71
N LEU A 148 -11.65 11.97 -1.93
CA LEU A 148 -11.05 13.28 -2.16
C LEU A 148 -11.81 14.38 -1.39
N PRO A 149 -11.11 15.29 -0.69
CA PRO A 149 -11.76 16.32 0.12
C PRO A 149 -12.45 17.37 -0.76
N VAL A 150 -13.45 18.05 -0.21
CA VAL A 150 -14.01 19.25 -0.85
C VAL A 150 -13.03 20.42 -0.64
N VAL A 151 -12.53 20.98 -1.74
CA VAL A 151 -11.66 22.17 -1.74
C VAL A 151 -12.51 23.39 -2.07
N LYS A 152 -12.86 24.16 -1.03
CA LYS A 152 -13.81 25.28 -1.15
C LYS A 152 -13.21 26.50 -1.84
N ASP A 153 -11.95 26.77 -1.55
CA ASP A 153 -11.24 27.97 -2.00
C ASP A 153 -10.31 27.65 -3.16
N ALA A 154 -9.89 28.67 -3.90
CA ALA A 154 -8.91 28.55 -4.97
C ALA A 154 -7.46 28.44 -4.45
N ASN A 155 -7.25 27.86 -3.27
CA ASN A 155 -5.94 27.73 -2.63
C ASN A 155 -5.03 26.82 -3.49
N PRO A 156 -3.94 27.34 -4.09
CA PRO A 156 -3.10 26.55 -4.99
C PRO A 156 -2.53 25.28 -4.37
N ASN A 157 -2.20 25.30 -3.06
CA ASN A 157 -1.62 24.14 -2.36
C ASN A 157 -2.64 23.03 -2.14
N GLU A 158 -3.88 23.37 -1.82
CA GLU A 158 -4.95 22.38 -1.61
C GLU A 158 -5.40 21.78 -2.94
N VAL A 159 -5.50 22.61 -3.98
CA VAL A 159 -5.81 22.16 -5.33
C VAL A 159 -4.70 21.29 -5.91
N ASP A 160 -3.42 21.61 -5.69
CA ASP A 160 -2.30 20.77 -6.14
C ASP A 160 -2.30 19.40 -5.44
N LYS A 161 -2.57 19.35 -4.12
CA LYS A 161 -2.73 18.08 -3.41
C LYS A 161 -3.90 17.25 -3.98
N PHE A 162 -5.06 17.88 -4.19
CA PHE A 162 -6.21 17.22 -4.80
C PHE A 162 -5.86 16.69 -6.19
N TYR A 163 -5.24 17.51 -7.03
CA TYR A 163 -4.80 17.16 -8.38
C TYR A 163 -3.83 15.97 -8.37
N LYS A 164 -2.81 15.98 -7.51
CA LYS A 164 -1.81 14.89 -7.42
C LYS A 164 -2.45 13.58 -7.01
N THR A 165 -3.36 13.60 -6.04
CA THR A 165 -4.09 12.40 -5.63
C THR A 165 -4.99 11.90 -6.77
N LEU A 166 -5.76 12.78 -7.41
CA LEU A 166 -6.61 12.39 -8.55
C LEU A 166 -5.76 11.82 -9.70
N LEU A 167 -4.66 12.48 -10.06
CA LEU A 167 -3.72 12.07 -11.10
C LEU A 167 -3.17 10.66 -10.84
N TYR A 168 -2.69 10.39 -9.63
CA TYR A 168 -2.14 9.10 -9.24
C TYR A 168 -3.15 7.96 -9.47
N ASN A 169 -4.39 8.14 -9.00
CA ASN A 169 -5.44 7.13 -9.12
C ASN A 169 -5.87 6.95 -10.60
N VAL A 170 -6.06 8.05 -11.34
CA VAL A 170 -6.45 8.02 -12.77
C VAL A 170 -5.38 7.36 -13.63
N GLN A 171 -4.10 7.66 -13.40
CA GLN A 171 -2.99 7.03 -14.13
C GLN A 171 -2.89 5.53 -13.83
N SER A 172 -3.07 5.13 -12.58
CA SER A 172 -3.06 3.72 -12.18
C SER A 172 -4.20 2.96 -12.87
N LEU A 173 -5.42 3.49 -12.81
CA LEU A 173 -6.59 2.90 -13.47
C LEU A 173 -6.48 2.88 -15.00
N LYS A 174 -5.87 3.90 -15.60
CA LYS A 174 -5.59 3.94 -17.04
C LYS A 174 -4.59 2.85 -17.44
N THR A 175 -3.52 2.68 -16.67
CA THR A 175 -2.51 1.63 -16.89
C THR A 175 -3.12 0.22 -16.77
N LEU A 176 -4.11 0.04 -15.89
CA LEU A 176 -4.86 -1.22 -15.77
C LEU A 176 -5.90 -1.43 -16.88
N GLY A 177 -6.15 -0.43 -17.74
CA GLY A 177 -7.23 -0.47 -18.73
C GLY A 177 -8.62 -0.50 -18.09
N LYS A 178 -8.76 0.06 -16.88
CA LYS A 178 -10.01 0.04 -16.08
C LYS A 178 -10.59 1.42 -15.79
N LEU A 179 -10.02 2.48 -16.37
CA LEU A 179 -10.47 3.86 -16.15
C LEU A 179 -11.95 4.06 -16.52
N GLU A 180 -12.42 3.45 -17.61
CA GLU A 180 -13.82 3.57 -18.04
C GLU A 180 -14.83 3.11 -16.99
N ARG A 181 -14.44 2.19 -16.09
CA ARG A 181 -15.31 1.69 -15.01
C ARG A 181 -15.64 2.76 -13.97
N VAL A 182 -14.83 3.81 -13.88
CA VAL A 182 -14.97 4.86 -12.85
C VAL A 182 -15.24 6.24 -13.45
N ASN A 183 -15.28 6.38 -14.78
CA ASN A 183 -15.46 7.68 -15.44
C ASN A 183 -16.77 8.39 -15.04
N GLY A 184 -17.81 7.65 -14.63
CA GLY A 184 -19.04 8.22 -14.08
C GLY A 184 -18.85 9.09 -12.83
N MET A 185 -17.72 8.96 -12.12
CA MET A 185 -17.41 9.75 -10.92
C MET A 185 -17.01 11.19 -11.24
N THR A 186 -16.72 11.52 -12.50
CA THR A 186 -16.17 12.83 -12.91
C THR A 186 -16.99 14.00 -12.40
N ARG A 187 -18.33 13.91 -12.48
CA ARG A 187 -19.22 14.99 -12.00
C ARG A 187 -19.09 15.22 -10.49
N SER A 188 -19.03 14.14 -9.70
CA SER A 188 -18.84 14.22 -8.24
C SER A 188 -17.48 14.82 -7.88
N VAL A 189 -16.42 14.45 -8.62
CA VAL A 189 -15.08 15.03 -8.42
C VAL A 189 -15.07 16.53 -8.73
N ILE A 190 -15.73 16.97 -9.81
CA ILE A 190 -15.87 18.41 -10.14
C ILE A 190 -16.65 19.16 -9.05
N ASP A 191 -17.70 18.55 -8.49
CA ASP A 191 -18.51 19.20 -7.45
C ASP A 191 -17.77 19.35 -6.11
N LYS A 192 -16.65 18.62 -5.92
CA LYS A 192 -15.72 18.83 -4.79
C LYS A 192 -14.78 20.03 -4.95
N LEU A 193 -14.83 20.73 -6.09
CA LEU A 193 -13.95 21.86 -6.40
C LEU A 193 -14.73 23.16 -6.65
N PRO A 194 -15.68 23.58 -5.79
CA PRO A 194 -16.53 24.73 -6.07
C PRO A 194 -15.75 26.03 -6.29
N GLY A 195 -14.61 26.22 -5.63
CA GLY A 195 -13.80 27.45 -5.75
C GLY A 195 -13.10 27.65 -7.08
N ILE A 196 -12.87 26.57 -7.85
CA ILE A 196 -12.16 26.62 -9.13
C ILE A 196 -12.96 26.04 -10.29
N LYS A 197 -14.16 25.50 -10.02
CA LYS A 197 -15.01 24.85 -11.02
C LYS A 197 -15.25 25.72 -12.25
N SER A 198 -15.56 27.01 -12.06
CA SER A 198 -15.79 27.96 -13.16
C SER A 198 -14.57 28.16 -14.04
N ASP A 199 -13.37 28.08 -13.46
CA ASP A 199 -12.11 28.30 -14.18
C ASP A 199 -11.73 27.06 -14.96
N ILE A 200 -11.89 25.89 -14.36
CA ILE A 200 -11.68 24.60 -15.02
C ILE A 200 -12.60 24.44 -16.25
N VAL A 201 -13.88 24.81 -16.14
CA VAL A 201 -14.86 24.59 -17.24
C VAL A 201 -14.96 25.76 -18.22
N ARG A 202 -14.22 26.86 -18.00
CA ARG A 202 -14.40 28.14 -18.72
C ARG A 202 -14.29 27.99 -20.24
N GLY A 203 -13.34 27.18 -20.73
CA GLY A 203 -13.10 26.91 -22.15
C GLY A 203 -13.99 25.82 -22.76
N HIS A 204 -14.88 25.21 -21.97
CA HIS A 204 -15.60 23.98 -22.35
C HIS A 204 -17.08 24.02 -21.96
N ARG A 205 -17.73 25.19 -22.07
CA ARG A 205 -19.08 25.45 -21.54
C ARG A 205 -20.15 24.41 -21.90
N GLU A 206 -20.04 23.77 -23.06
CA GLU A 206 -21.01 22.78 -23.53
C GLU A 206 -20.55 21.32 -23.34
N GLY A 207 -19.24 21.04 -23.43
CA GLY A 207 -18.71 19.67 -23.43
C GLY A 207 -18.19 19.15 -22.08
N TRP A 208 -18.10 20.01 -21.05
CA TRP A 208 -17.53 19.59 -19.76
C TRP A 208 -18.38 18.55 -19.00
N LYS A 209 -19.66 18.44 -19.34
CA LYS A 209 -20.58 17.46 -18.75
C LYS A 209 -20.29 16.03 -19.21
N ASP A 210 -19.69 15.87 -20.38
CA ASP A 210 -19.36 14.57 -20.98
C ASP A 210 -17.91 14.14 -20.69
N TRP A 211 -17.21 14.87 -19.82
CA TRP A 211 -15.85 14.53 -19.46
C TRP A 211 -15.75 13.22 -18.69
N GLY A 212 -14.72 12.45 -19.04
CA GLY A 212 -14.14 11.43 -18.17
C GLY A 212 -13.07 12.02 -17.25
N LEU A 213 -12.60 11.21 -16.30
CA LEU A 213 -11.62 11.63 -15.30
C LEU A 213 -10.28 12.04 -15.92
N ALA A 214 -9.88 11.42 -17.02
CA ALA A 214 -8.65 11.79 -17.73
C ALA A 214 -8.69 13.23 -18.27
N GLN A 215 -9.84 13.66 -18.78
CA GLN A 215 -10.01 15.02 -19.28
C GLN A 215 -10.05 16.01 -18.12
N LEU A 216 -10.74 15.70 -17.02
CA LEU A 216 -10.71 16.51 -15.80
C LEU A 216 -9.28 16.73 -15.27
N VAL A 217 -8.48 15.65 -15.19
CA VAL A 217 -7.08 15.75 -14.77
C VAL A 217 -6.28 16.67 -15.69
N LYS A 218 -6.49 16.61 -17.00
CA LYS A 218 -5.83 17.50 -17.96
C LYS A 218 -6.17 18.97 -17.68
N GLU A 219 -7.44 19.29 -17.48
CA GLU A 219 -7.86 20.68 -17.24
C GLU A 219 -7.44 21.20 -15.85
N MET A 220 -7.43 20.34 -14.83
CA MET A 220 -6.86 20.70 -13.52
C MET A 220 -5.36 20.99 -13.60
N LYS A 221 -4.62 20.27 -14.47
CA LYS A 221 -3.21 20.57 -14.72
C LYS A 221 -3.04 21.96 -15.32
N VAL A 222 -3.86 22.32 -16.32
CA VAL A 222 -3.85 23.66 -16.92
C VAL A 222 -4.12 24.73 -15.87
N TRP A 223 -5.16 24.56 -15.04
CA TRP A 223 -5.46 25.49 -13.96
C TRP A 223 -4.27 25.63 -13.01
N ARG A 224 -3.66 24.52 -12.58
CA ARG A 224 -2.50 24.52 -11.68
C ARG A 224 -1.31 25.25 -12.31
N ASP A 225 -1.00 24.98 -13.57
CA ASP A 225 0.14 25.59 -14.26
C ASP A 225 -0.06 27.11 -14.45
N ILE A 226 -1.30 27.61 -14.49
CA ILE A 226 -1.61 29.05 -14.51
C ILE A 226 -1.51 29.70 -13.11
N ASN A 227 -1.88 28.98 -12.05
CA ASN A 227 -2.08 29.54 -10.71
C ASN A 227 -0.99 29.14 -9.69
N ASN A 228 0.06 28.43 -10.12
CA ASN A 228 1.16 28.03 -9.24
C ASN A 228 2.22 29.14 -9.16
N PRO A 229 2.54 29.67 -7.96
CA PRO A 229 3.45 30.82 -7.80
C PRO A 229 4.91 30.53 -8.20
N CYS A 230 5.32 29.27 -8.38
CA CYS A 230 6.68 28.95 -8.85
C CYS A 230 6.95 29.28 -10.32
N ASN A 231 5.96 29.72 -11.10
CA ASN A 231 6.14 30.02 -12.53
C ASN A 231 6.56 31.48 -12.80
N GLU A 232 6.79 32.31 -11.78
CA GLU A 232 7.19 33.71 -11.92
C GLU A 232 8.70 33.98 -11.71
N GLU A 233 9.52 32.96 -11.44
CA GLU A 233 10.99 33.09 -11.40
C GLU A 233 11.65 32.30 -12.53
N SER A 234 11.73 32.90 -13.71
CA SER A 234 12.65 32.51 -14.80
C SER A 234 12.99 33.72 -15.68
#